data_AF-A0A2D4PIE3-F1
#
_entry.id   AF-A0A2D4PIE3-F1
#
_cell.length_a   1.000
_cell.length_b   1.000
_cell.length_c   1.000
_cell.angle_alpha   90.00
_cell.angle_beta   90.00
_cell.angle_gamma   90.00
#
_symmetry.space_group_name_H-M   'P 1'
#
loop_
_entity.id
_entity.type
_entity.pdbx_description
1 polymer ?
#
loop_
_entity_poly.entity_id
_entity_poly.type
_entity_poly.pdbx_seq_one_letter_code
_entity_poly.pdbx_strand_id
1 'polypeptide(L)'
;PTLGRYLRLRDSILVVGCGNSELSEQLYDEGYHDIISVDINERVVKQMQERSTQLRPQMTYMVMDVLQMDFPDDHFQVVFDKGTLDALLTDGEESTLKRAERMFAEIGRVLKFGGRYLSVSLAQTHVLKAAVEYFSQEGWMVRVHQVPGQKTGTSEQEFALPVFVYVMTKIKPVPGSVLRILELCTEAQDKPARFKNSEHLIDAVKERQHYSVLWNQLNKNSNVGTISLDLCNKDIGQVRYTLHVVHNPKVKMSQDKQFAIFIIPQGRETEWLFGTEEGRKQLAMSAGFWRLVTVALHRNQHYDNMGAIQAELSEKVMELAPSGLPAQQQVPFLSVDGDIGIRTIQHSDT
;
A
#
# COMPACT_ATOMS: atom_id res chain seq x y z
N PRO A 1 -2.99 -8.92 -13.79
CA PRO A 1 -4.05 -7.94 -14.11
C PRO A 1 -3.56 -6.47 -14.15
N THR A 2 -2.86 -5.99 -13.12
CA THR A 2 -2.43 -4.57 -13.03
C THR A 2 -1.41 -4.19 -14.12
N LEU A 3 -0.44 -5.05 -14.39
CA LEU A 3 0.62 -4.81 -15.39
C LEU A 3 0.09 -4.80 -16.83
N GLY A 4 -0.87 -5.67 -17.17
CA GLY A 4 -1.43 -5.77 -18.52
C GLY A 4 -2.13 -4.49 -19.02
N ARG A 5 -2.45 -3.53 -18.14
CA ARG A 5 -2.99 -2.21 -18.54
C ARG A 5 -1.93 -1.28 -19.13
N TYR A 6 -0.65 -1.59 -18.91
CA TYR A 6 0.49 -0.75 -19.27
C TYR A 6 1.37 -1.32 -20.37
N LEU A 7 1.07 -2.56 -20.78
CA LEU A 7 1.81 -3.31 -21.77
C LEU A 7 0.94 -3.60 -23.00
N ARG A 8 1.56 -3.67 -24.17
CA ARG A 8 0.96 -4.15 -25.42
C ARG A 8 1.86 -5.27 -25.95
N LEU A 9 1.27 -6.28 -26.60
CA LEU A 9 2.00 -7.45 -27.11
C LEU A 9 3.14 -7.12 -28.10
N ARG A 10 3.12 -5.92 -28.69
CA ARG A 10 4.13 -5.42 -29.64
C ARG A 10 5.08 -4.40 -29.03
N ASP A 11 5.00 -4.14 -27.73
CA ASP A 11 5.95 -3.25 -27.07
C ASP A 11 7.34 -3.91 -27.03
N SER A 12 8.39 -3.12 -27.32
CA SER A 12 9.76 -3.50 -27.00
C SER A 12 10.02 -3.23 -25.51
N ILE A 13 10.41 -4.29 -24.79
CA ILE A 13 10.50 -4.32 -23.33
C ILE A 13 11.96 -4.54 -22.92
N LEU A 14 12.46 -3.68 -22.03
CA LEU A 14 13.72 -3.87 -21.33
C LEU A 14 13.42 -4.26 -19.88
N VAL A 15 13.94 -5.39 -19.40
CA VAL A 15 13.91 -5.79 -17.99
C VAL A 15 15.26 -5.51 -17.37
N VAL A 16 15.34 -4.59 -16.41
CA VAL A 16 16.58 -4.16 -15.74
C VAL A 16 16.78 -4.90 -14.42
N GLY A 17 18.01 -5.39 -14.18
CA GLY A 17 18.35 -6.23 -13.03
C GLY A 17 17.47 -7.47 -12.95
N CYS A 18 17.44 -8.25 -14.04
CA CYS A 18 16.50 -9.36 -14.17
C CYS A 18 16.69 -10.46 -13.10
N GLY A 19 17.88 -10.57 -12.51
CA GLY A 19 18.20 -11.61 -11.56
C GLY A 19 17.92 -13.00 -12.14
N ASN A 20 17.58 -13.95 -11.27
CA ASN A 20 17.08 -15.27 -11.65
C ASN A 20 15.54 -15.32 -11.73
N SER A 21 14.88 -14.15 -11.74
CA SER A 21 13.42 -14.07 -11.71
C SER A 21 12.80 -14.66 -12.98
N GLU A 22 11.67 -15.34 -12.83
CA GLU A 22 10.86 -15.85 -13.95
C GLU A 22 10.02 -14.75 -14.63
N LEU A 23 10.24 -13.47 -14.32
CA LEU A 23 9.37 -12.39 -14.79
C LEU A 23 9.40 -12.27 -16.32
N SER A 24 10.60 -12.24 -16.90
CA SER A 24 10.78 -12.14 -18.36
C SER A 24 10.19 -13.37 -19.06
N GLU A 25 10.30 -14.55 -18.45
CA GLU A 25 9.77 -15.80 -18.96
C GLU A 25 8.24 -15.82 -18.95
N GLN A 26 7.63 -15.39 -17.85
CA GLN A 26 6.18 -15.26 -17.74
C GLN A 26 5.62 -14.25 -18.73
N LEU A 27 6.29 -13.11 -18.92
CA LEU A 27 5.92 -12.14 -19.96
C LEU A 27 6.01 -12.77 -21.36
N TYR A 28 7.08 -13.54 -21.64
CA TYR A 28 7.21 -14.24 -22.91
C TYR A 28 6.06 -15.22 -23.14
N ASP A 29 5.74 -16.03 -22.13
CA ASP A 29 4.70 -17.06 -22.20
C ASP A 29 3.28 -16.42 -22.29
N GLU A 30 3.12 -15.16 -21.85
CA GLU A 30 1.90 -14.35 -22.06
C GLU A 30 1.84 -13.68 -23.45
N GLY A 31 2.88 -13.82 -24.29
CA GLY A 31 2.90 -13.39 -25.69
C GLY A 31 3.70 -12.11 -25.97
N TYR A 32 4.45 -11.60 -24.99
CA TYR A 32 5.37 -10.48 -25.19
C TYR A 32 6.73 -11.01 -25.66
N HIS A 33 7.03 -10.91 -26.96
CA HIS A 33 8.20 -11.59 -27.52
C HIS A 33 9.43 -10.70 -27.70
N ASP A 34 9.27 -9.37 -27.75
CA ASP A 34 10.36 -8.41 -27.87
C ASP A 34 10.85 -7.99 -26.47
N ILE A 35 11.57 -8.90 -25.82
CA ILE A 35 12.07 -8.75 -24.45
C ILE A 35 13.60 -8.86 -24.45
N ILE A 36 14.25 -7.82 -23.94
CA ILE A 36 15.68 -7.81 -23.58
C ILE A 36 15.77 -7.71 -22.06
N SER A 37 16.50 -8.62 -21.43
CA SER A 37 16.73 -8.64 -19.98
C SER A 37 18.21 -8.41 -19.69
N VAL A 38 18.52 -7.53 -18.74
CA VAL A 38 19.90 -7.20 -18.37
C VAL A 38 20.17 -7.39 -16.89
N ASP A 39 21.38 -7.81 -16.56
CA ASP A 39 21.86 -7.87 -15.17
C ASP A 39 23.38 -7.64 -15.14
N ILE A 40 23.90 -7.14 -14.02
CA ILE A 40 25.35 -6.94 -13.85
C ILE A 40 26.08 -8.27 -13.58
N ASN A 41 25.37 -9.30 -13.13
CA ASN A 41 25.93 -10.59 -12.76
C ASN A 41 25.95 -11.58 -13.94
N GLU A 42 27.15 -11.79 -14.50
CA GLU A 42 27.39 -12.72 -15.60
C GLU A 42 26.88 -14.14 -15.35
N ARG A 43 27.01 -14.65 -14.12
CA ARG A 43 26.58 -16.02 -13.79
C ARG A 43 25.06 -16.17 -13.92
N VAL A 44 24.33 -15.15 -13.47
CA VAL A 44 22.88 -15.12 -13.53
C VAL A 44 22.42 -14.99 -14.98
N VAL A 45 23.03 -14.08 -15.76
CA VAL A 45 22.75 -13.95 -17.20
C VAL A 45 22.93 -15.27 -17.92
N LYS A 46 24.05 -15.97 -17.70
CA LYS A 46 24.32 -17.28 -18.31
C LYS A 46 23.27 -18.32 -17.92
N GLN A 47 22.92 -18.40 -16.64
CA GLN A 47 21.88 -19.30 -16.15
C GLN A 47 20.53 -19.03 -16.84
N MET A 48 20.15 -17.76 -16.98
CA MET A 48 18.89 -17.37 -17.60
C MET A 48 18.85 -17.66 -19.11
N GLN A 49 19.98 -17.47 -19.80
CA GLN A 49 20.14 -17.87 -21.20
C GLN A 49 19.94 -19.38 -21.38
N GLU A 50 20.62 -20.19 -20.57
CA GLU A 50 20.49 -21.66 -20.63
C GLU A 50 19.03 -22.11 -20.38
N ARG A 51 18.35 -21.49 -19.42
CA ARG A 51 16.93 -21.78 -19.10
C ARG A 51 15.97 -21.42 -20.24
N SER A 52 16.27 -20.37 -20.99
CA SER A 52 15.34 -19.79 -21.97
C SER A 52 15.63 -20.13 -23.43
N THR A 53 16.87 -20.47 -23.79
CA THR A 53 17.31 -20.59 -25.21
C THR A 53 16.45 -21.54 -26.04
N GLN A 54 16.03 -22.68 -25.48
CA GLN A 54 15.22 -23.67 -26.21
C GLN A 54 13.73 -23.32 -26.24
N LEU A 55 13.19 -22.78 -25.15
CA LEU A 55 11.75 -22.55 -24.98
C LEU A 55 11.31 -21.16 -25.48
N ARG A 56 12.22 -20.18 -25.46
CA ARG A 56 11.93 -18.75 -25.65
C ARG A 56 12.98 -18.09 -26.53
N PRO A 57 13.13 -18.55 -27.79
CA PRO A 57 14.28 -18.22 -28.64
C PRO A 57 14.39 -16.75 -29.05
N GLN A 58 13.33 -15.96 -28.89
CA GLN A 58 13.34 -14.52 -29.21
C GLN A 58 13.73 -13.64 -28.00
N MET A 59 13.80 -14.20 -26.79
CA MET A 59 14.17 -13.46 -25.60
C MET A 59 15.70 -13.35 -25.49
N THR A 60 16.19 -12.15 -25.18
CA THR A 60 17.62 -11.87 -25.09
C THR A 60 18.01 -11.56 -23.64
N TYR A 61 19.14 -12.12 -23.18
CA TYR A 61 19.75 -11.77 -21.89
C TYR A 61 21.17 -11.25 -22.10
N MET A 62 21.53 -10.14 -21.44
CA MET A 62 22.85 -9.50 -21.60
C MET A 62 23.43 -9.09 -20.25
N VAL A 63 24.75 -9.17 -20.12
CA VAL A 63 25.46 -8.57 -18.99
C VAL A 63 25.56 -7.07 -19.22
N MET A 64 24.98 -6.26 -18.34
CA MET A 64 25.00 -4.79 -18.47
C MET A 64 24.77 -4.11 -17.11
N ASP A 65 25.47 -3.00 -16.89
CA ASP A 65 25.21 -2.12 -15.76
C ASP A 65 24.05 -1.16 -16.09
N VAL A 66 22.99 -1.19 -15.30
CA VAL A 66 21.80 -0.34 -15.47
C VAL A 66 22.10 1.15 -15.24
N LEU A 67 23.24 1.46 -14.62
CA LEU A 67 23.72 2.84 -14.42
C LEU A 67 24.37 3.43 -15.67
N GLN A 68 24.68 2.58 -16.67
CA GLN A 68 25.27 2.97 -17.95
C GLN A 68 24.94 1.90 -19.01
N MET A 69 23.81 2.07 -19.70
CA MET A 69 23.30 1.10 -20.66
C MET A 69 23.81 1.37 -22.08
N ASP A 70 24.25 0.33 -22.78
CA ASP A 70 24.70 0.41 -24.17
C ASP A 70 23.53 0.19 -25.16
N PHE A 71 22.49 0.99 -25.00
CA PHE A 71 21.34 1.03 -25.89
C PHE A 71 21.17 2.43 -26.50
N PRO A 72 20.58 2.55 -27.70
CA PRO A 72 20.24 3.85 -28.26
C PRO A 72 19.21 4.59 -27.41
N ASP A 73 19.22 5.91 -27.51
CA ASP A 73 18.16 6.78 -26.97
C ASP A 73 16.80 6.40 -27.60
N ASP A 74 15.72 6.56 -26.83
CA ASP A 74 14.35 6.35 -27.29
C ASP A 74 14.14 4.99 -28.01
N HIS A 75 14.72 3.91 -27.48
CA HIS A 75 14.64 2.57 -28.06
C HIS A 75 13.44 1.76 -27.55
N PHE A 76 13.21 1.75 -26.23
CA PHE A 76 12.22 0.90 -25.57
C PHE A 76 10.88 1.60 -25.37
N GLN A 77 9.78 0.84 -25.39
CA GLN A 77 8.46 1.35 -25.00
C GLN A 77 8.20 1.14 -23.52
N VAL A 78 8.77 0.08 -22.95
CA VAL A 78 8.62 -0.26 -21.54
C VAL A 78 9.98 -0.62 -20.96
N VAL A 79 10.30 -0.06 -19.80
CA VAL A 79 11.37 -0.54 -18.94
C VAL A 79 10.73 -1.13 -17.69
N PHE A 80 11.12 -2.34 -17.31
CA PHE A 80 10.58 -3.08 -16.20
C PHE A 80 11.67 -3.36 -15.18
N ASP A 81 11.40 -3.01 -13.93
CA ASP A 81 12.22 -3.29 -12.77
C ASP A 81 11.40 -4.07 -11.74
N LYS A 82 12.00 -5.07 -11.11
CA LYS A 82 11.42 -5.75 -9.95
C LYS A 82 12.48 -5.93 -8.87
N GLY A 83 12.53 -4.97 -7.95
CA GLY A 83 13.44 -4.96 -6.81
C GLY A 83 14.86 -4.47 -7.09
N THR A 84 15.23 -4.14 -8.33
CA THR A 84 16.56 -3.57 -8.64
C THR A 84 16.69 -2.17 -8.06
N LEU A 85 15.62 -1.36 -8.15
CA LEU A 85 15.62 -0.05 -7.51
C LEU A 85 15.79 -0.16 -5.99
N ASP A 86 15.07 -1.08 -5.34
CA ASP A 86 15.22 -1.33 -3.90
C ASP A 86 16.65 -1.81 -3.55
N ALA A 87 17.28 -2.61 -4.42
CA ALA A 87 18.65 -3.08 -4.24
C ALA A 87 19.72 -1.99 -4.46
N LEU A 88 19.43 -0.96 -5.26
CA LEU A 88 20.31 0.20 -5.43
C LEU A 88 20.14 1.23 -4.32
N LEU A 89 18.91 1.37 -3.81
CA LEU A 89 18.54 2.25 -2.70
C LEU A 89 18.38 1.42 -1.42
N THR A 90 19.46 0.82 -0.92
CA THR A 90 19.43 0.07 0.35
C THR A 90 19.23 0.95 1.56
N ASP A 91 19.59 2.23 1.44
CA ASP A 91 19.51 3.27 2.45
C ASP A 91 19.15 4.62 1.79
N GLY A 92 19.00 5.66 2.61
CA GLY A 92 18.75 7.03 2.14
C GLY A 92 20.03 7.87 2.02
N GLU A 93 21.20 7.27 1.92
CA GLU A 93 22.48 7.98 1.86
C GLU A 93 22.71 8.62 0.49
N GLU A 94 23.53 9.68 0.45
CA GLU A 94 23.79 10.43 -0.79
C GLU A 94 24.40 9.54 -1.90
N SER A 95 25.19 8.52 -1.53
CA SER A 95 25.87 7.66 -2.50
C SER A 95 24.90 6.71 -3.22
N THR A 96 23.92 6.13 -2.52
CA THR A 96 22.89 5.26 -3.09
C THR A 96 21.89 6.08 -3.90
N LEU A 97 21.50 7.26 -3.41
CA LEU A 97 20.67 8.22 -4.14
C LEU A 97 21.27 8.60 -5.50
N LYS A 98 22.55 8.98 -5.54
CA LYS A 98 23.24 9.30 -6.82
C LYS A 98 23.26 8.13 -7.80
N ARG A 99 23.36 6.89 -7.32
CA ARG A 99 23.30 5.71 -8.19
C ARG A 99 21.88 5.51 -8.73
N ALA A 100 20.85 5.66 -7.90
CA ALA A 100 19.47 5.60 -8.37
C ALA A 100 19.15 6.70 -9.39
N GLU A 101 19.63 7.92 -9.18
CA GLU A 101 19.47 9.02 -10.16
C GLU A 101 20.13 8.70 -11.50
N ARG A 102 21.30 8.03 -11.51
CA ARG A 102 21.93 7.55 -12.74
C ARG A 102 21.09 6.47 -13.44
N MET A 103 20.56 5.51 -12.69
CA MET A 103 19.61 4.53 -13.22
C MET A 103 18.40 5.22 -13.84
N PHE A 104 17.81 6.19 -13.13
CA PHE A 104 16.64 6.92 -13.63
C PHE A 104 16.94 7.72 -14.89
N ALA A 105 18.12 8.35 -14.97
CA ALA A 105 18.57 9.07 -16.15
C ALA A 105 18.73 8.12 -17.36
N GLU A 106 19.35 6.96 -17.17
CA GLU A 106 19.51 5.95 -18.23
C GLU A 106 18.16 5.37 -18.68
N ILE A 107 17.25 5.09 -17.74
CA ILE A 107 15.88 4.68 -18.04
C ILE A 107 15.16 5.77 -18.85
N GLY A 108 15.30 7.02 -18.43
CA GLY A 108 14.76 8.19 -19.12
C GLY A 108 15.30 8.31 -20.54
N ARG A 109 16.59 8.06 -20.75
CA ARG A 109 17.27 8.12 -22.05
C ARG A 109 16.78 7.03 -23.00
N VAL A 110 16.73 5.77 -22.57
CA VAL A 110 16.38 4.64 -23.45
C VAL A 110 14.87 4.51 -23.69
N LEU A 111 14.01 5.12 -22.87
CA LEU A 111 12.56 5.11 -23.06
C LEU A 111 12.10 6.11 -24.13
N LYS A 112 11.26 5.65 -25.06
CA LYS A 112 10.54 6.53 -25.99
C LYS A 112 9.61 7.50 -25.27
N PHE A 113 9.30 8.61 -25.92
CA PHE A 113 8.16 9.45 -25.53
C PHE A 113 6.86 8.62 -25.47
N GLY A 114 6.09 8.78 -24.38
CA GLY A 114 4.91 7.97 -24.08
C GLY A 114 5.23 6.57 -23.53
N GLY A 115 6.51 6.20 -23.47
CA GLY A 115 6.99 4.97 -22.85
C GLY A 115 6.86 5.00 -21.33
N ARG A 116 6.96 3.82 -20.72
CA ARG A 116 6.65 3.61 -19.30
C ARG A 116 7.80 2.92 -18.59
N TYR A 117 8.19 3.46 -17.45
CA TYR A 117 8.97 2.75 -16.45
C TYR A 117 8.02 2.11 -15.44
N LEU A 118 8.11 0.79 -15.29
CA LEU A 118 7.35 -0.01 -14.35
C LEU A 118 8.30 -0.58 -13.30
N SER A 119 8.21 -0.11 -12.05
CA SER A 119 9.04 -0.62 -10.96
C SER A 119 8.18 -1.29 -9.90
N VAL A 120 8.42 -2.58 -9.67
CA VAL A 120 7.79 -3.36 -8.60
C VAL A 120 8.69 -3.27 -7.37
N SER A 121 8.17 -2.71 -6.29
CA SER A 121 8.93 -2.36 -5.09
C SER A 121 8.10 -2.60 -3.82
N LEU A 122 8.78 -2.81 -2.69
CA LEU A 122 8.16 -2.79 -1.36
C LEU A 122 7.90 -1.37 -0.84
N ALA A 123 8.30 -0.37 -1.63
CA ALA A 123 8.08 1.04 -1.42
C ALA A 123 8.63 1.59 -0.10
N GLN A 124 9.80 1.14 0.34
CA GLN A 124 10.45 1.74 1.50
C GLN A 124 10.53 3.26 1.35
N THR A 125 10.40 4.00 2.46
CA THR A 125 10.20 5.46 2.44
C THR A 125 11.18 6.21 1.54
N HIS A 126 12.47 5.87 1.60
CA HIS A 126 13.50 6.52 0.78
C HIS A 126 13.42 6.11 -0.70
N VAL A 127 13.09 4.85 -1.01
CA VAL A 127 12.87 4.36 -2.39
C VAL A 127 11.71 5.09 -3.04
N LEU A 128 10.57 5.12 -2.35
CA LEU A 128 9.36 5.81 -2.80
C LEU A 128 9.64 7.30 -3.01
N LYS A 129 10.28 7.95 -2.04
CA LYS A 129 10.60 9.38 -2.10
C LYS A 129 11.49 9.69 -3.31
N ALA A 130 12.60 8.97 -3.47
CA ALA A 130 13.55 9.18 -4.56
C ALA A 130 12.87 9.06 -5.93
N ALA A 131 12.09 8.00 -6.15
CA ALA A 131 11.40 7.78 -7.42
C ALA A 131 10.31 8.84 -7.68
N VAL A 132 9.41 9.10 -6.73
CA VAL A 132 8.30 10.04 -6.93
C VAL A 132 8.81 11.46 -7.12
N GLU A 133 9.82 11.90 -6.36
CA GLU A 133 10.38 13.24 -6.48
C GLU A 133 11.11 13.42 -7.81
N TYR A 134 12.01 12.50 -8.17
CA TYR A 134 12.78 12.59 -9.42
C TYR A 134 11.85 12.68 -10.64
N PHE A 135 10.97 11.69 -10.82
CA PHE A 135 10.11 11.65 -12.01
C PHE A 135 9.07 12.77 -12.02
N SER A 136 8.59 13.21 -10.85
CA SER A 136 7.71 14.39 -10.79
C SER A 136 8.44 15.69 -11.17
N GLN A 137 9.73 15.83 -10.86
CA GLN A 137 10.53 17.00 -11.22
C GLN A 137 10.85 17.01 -12.72
N GLU A 138 11.11 15.84 -13.30
CA GLU A 138 11.26 15.64 -14.75
C GLU A 138 9.93 15.83 -15.53
N GLY A 139 8.82 16.07 -14.83
CA GLY A 139 7.51 16.33 -15.44
C GLY A 139 6.78 15.07 -15.93
N TRP A 140 7.20 13.89 -15.50
CA TRP A 140 6.55 12.63 -15.86
C TRP A 140 5.23 12.46 -15.11
N MET A 141 4.32 11.67 -15.67
CA MET A 141 3.15 11.20 -14.93
C MET A 141 3.61 10.08 -13.99
N VAL A 142 3.33 10.20 -12.70
CA VAL A 142 3.65 9.22 -11.66
C VAL A 142 2.36 8.62 -11.13
N ARG A 143 2.22 7.31 -11.28
CA ARG A 143 1.10 6.55 -10.71
C ARG A 143 1.62 5.40 -9.89
N VAL A 144 1.15 5.28 -8.66
CA VAL A 144 1.50 4.18 -7.75
C VAL A 144 0.30 3.25 -7.64
N HIS A 145 0.50 1.97 -7.94
CA HIS A 145 -0.49 0.93 -7.74
C HIS A 145 -0.15 0.12 -6.51
N GLN A 146 -1.09 -0.01 -5.58
CA GLN A 146 -1.00 -1.06 -4.58
C GLN A 146 -1.39 -2.38 -5.25
N VAL A 147 -0.52 -3.38 -5.19
CA VAL A 147 -0.82 -4.72 -5.69
C VAL A 147 -1.76 -5.40 -4.68
N PRO A 148 -2.84 -6.05 -5.15
CA PRO A 148 -3.65 -6.92 -4.34
C PRO A 148 -2.78 -7.87 -3.51
N GLY A 149 -2.91 -7.84 -2.19
CA GLY A 149 -2.32 -8.88 -1.36
C GLY A 149 -2.98 -10.21 -1.71
N GLN A 150 -2.19 -11.26 -1.97
CA GLN A 150 -2.74 -12.60 -1.90
C GLN A 150 -3.15 -12.83 -0.45
N LYS A 151 -4.46 -12.75 -0.15
CA LYS A 151 -5.02 -13.23 1.12
C LYS A 151 -5.01 -14.75 1.08
N THR A 152 -3.83 -15.36 1.03
CA THR A 152 -3.70 -16.80 1.09
C THR A 152 -3.81 -17.20 2.54
N GLY A 153 -4.97 -17.75 2.90
CA GLY A 153 -5.19 -18.29 4.23
C GLY A 153 -3.99 -19.12 4.71
N THR A 154 -3.65 -18.93 5.99
CA THR A 154 -2.90 -19.90 6.81
C THR A 154 -1.41 -20.13 6.55
N SER A 155 -0.66 -19.21 5.92
CA SER A 155 0.81 -19.31 5.93
C SER A 155 1.46 -18.30 6.87
N GLU A 156 2.26 -18.78 7.84
CA GLU A 156 2.98 -17.97 8.84
C GLU A 156 4.05 -17.04 8.22
N GLN A 157 4.28 -17.12 6.90
CA GLN A 157 5.32 -16.44 6.14
C GLN A 157 4.81 -15.30 5.25
N GLU A 158 3.57 -14.82 5.42
CA GLU A 158 3.15 -13.62 4.69
C GLU A 158 3.96 -12.40 5.14
N PHE A 159 4.62 -11.78 4.15
CA PHE A 159 5.42 -10.57 4.29
C PHE A 159 4.49 -9.40 4.65
N ALA A 160 4.87 -8.64 5.67
CA ALA A 160 3.98 -7.63 6.28
C ALA A 160 3.65 -6.45 5.36
N LEU A 161 4.52 -6.17 4.40
CA LEU A 161 4.47 -4.97 3.59
C LEU A 161 3.77 -5.26 2.26
N PRO A 162 2.86 -4.36 1.84
CA PRO A 162 2.23 -4.48 0.54
C PRO A 162 3.25 -4.21 -0.57
N VAL A 163 3.08 -4.91 -1.68
CA VAL A 163 3.87 -4.66 -2.90
C VAL A 163 3.21 -3.52 -3.68
N PHE A 164 4.02 -2.64 -4.23
CA PHE A 164 3.57 -1.57 -5.11
C PHE A 164 4.18 -1.69 -6.50
N VAL A 165 3.45 -1.20 -7.50
CA VAL A 165 3.98 -0.96 -8.85
C VAL A 165 3.96 0.53 -9.10
N TYR A 166 5.14 1.12 -9.27
CA TYR A 166 5.30 2.47 -9.77
C TYR A 166 5.21 2.45 -11.29
N VAL A 167 4.39 3.35 -11.83
CA VAL A 167 4.19 3.54 -13.26
C VAL A 167 4.54 4.98 -13.56
N MET A 168 5.73 5.20 -14.11
CA MET A 168 6.20 6.51 -14.54
C MET A 168 6.11 6.58 -16.06
N THR A 169 5.29 7.50 -16.58
CA THR A 169 5.12 7.65 -18.03
C THR A 169 5.86 8.88 -18.51
N LYS A 170 6.80 8.68 -19.45
CA LYS A 170 7.58 9.75 -20.07
C LYS A 170 6.67 10.62 -20.92
N ILE A 171 6.43 11.84 -20.46
CA ILE A 171 5.67 12.86 -21.19
C ILE A 171 6.51 14.13 -21.31
N LYS A 172 6.16 14.98 -22.26
CA LYS A 172 6.83 16.26 -22.48
C LYS A 172 6.24 17.25 -21.50
N PRO A 173 7.07 18.05 -20.81
CA PRO A 173 6.57 19.20 -20.09
C PRO A 173 5.76 20.06 -21.06
N VAL A 174 4.51 20.34 -20.72
CA VAL A 174 3.70 21.28 -21.51
C VAL A 174 4.16 22.69 -21.12
N PRO A 175 4.64 23.52 -22.07
CA PRO A 175 5.10 24.87 -21.75
C PRO A 175 4.02 25.67 -21.02
N GLY A 176 4.35 26.24 -19.85
CA GLY A 176 3.43 26.99 -19.00
C GLY A 176 2.49 26.15 -18.12
N SER A 177 2.54 24.82 -18.22
CA SER A 177 1.77 23.92 -17.36
C SER A 177 2.58 23.49 -16.15
N VAL A 178 2.03 23.71 -14.96
CA VAL A 178 2.52 23.14 -13.69
C VAL A 178 1.83 21.82 -13.34
N LEU A 179 1.04 21.24 -14.27
CA LEU A 179 0.24 20.06 -13.99
C LEU A 179 1.13 18.83 -13.82
N ARG A 180 1.34 18.45 -12.57
CA ARG A 180 1.89 17.15 -12.17
C ARG A 180 0.74 16.15 -12.09
N ILE A 181 0.89 15.01 -12.75
CA ILE A 181 -0.08 13.90 -12.63
C ILE A 181 0.50 12.93 -11.61
N LEU A 182 -0.04 13.00 -10.39
CA LEU A 182 0.38 12.18 -9.25
C LEU A 182 -0.83 11.41 -8.76
N GLU A 183 -0.78 10.07 -8.86
CA GLU A 183 -1.96 9.23 -8.64
C GLU A 183 -1.65 7.99 -7.81
N LEU A 184 -2.61 7.58 -6.97
CA LEU A 184 -2.58 6.33 -6.21
C LEU A 184 -3.79 5.48 -6.59
N CYS A 185 -3.53 4.23 -6.98
CA CYS A 185 -4.55 3.26 -7.34
C CYS A 185 -4.59 2.15 -6.30
N THR A 186 -5.76 1.94 -5.71
CA THR A 186 -6.04 0.85 -4.75
C THR A 186 -7.20 0.01 -5.24
N GLU A 187 -7.28 -1.24 -4.78
CA GLU A 187 -8.40 -2.14 -5.11
C GLU A 187 -9.78 -1.58 -4.74
N ALA A 188 -9.88 -0.86 -3.62
CA ALA A 188 -11.15 -0.30 -3.13
C ALA A 188 -11.70 0.87 -3.98
N GLN A 189 -10.95 1.35 -4.99
CA GLN A 189 -11.32 2.53 -5.76
C GLN A 189 -11.29 2.23 -7.26
N ASP A 190 -12.44 2.38 -7.92
CA ASP A 190 -12.56 2.27 -9.38
C ASP A 190 -11.77 3.35 -10.13
N LYS A 191 -11.53 4.51 -9.49
CA LYS A 191 -10.79 5.63 -10.06
C LYS A 191 -9.52 5.92 -9.25
N PRO A 192 -8.38 6.24 -9.91
CA PRO A 192 -7.17 6.68 -9.23
C PRO A 192 -7.44 7.93 -8.37
N ALA A 193 -6.94 7.93 -7.13
CA ALA A 193 -6.91 9.13 -6.29
C ALA A 193 -5.80 10.06 -6.78
N ARG A 194 -6.10 11.33 -7.00
CA ARG A 194 -5.14 12.32 -7.52
C ARG A 194 -4.64 13.26 -6.43
N PHE A 195 -3.34 13.54 -6.45
CA PHE A 195 -2.67 14.34 -5.42
C PHE A 195 -2.10 15.63 -5.98
N LYS A 196 -2.02 16.66 -5.13
CA LYS A 196 -1.57 18.01 -5.50
C LYS A 196 -0.05 18.11 -5.64
N ASN A 197 0.69 17.36 -4.82
CA ASN A 197 2.14 17.38 -4.75
C ASN A 197 2.68 15.97 -4.38
N SER A 198 3.99 15.81 -4.52
CA SER A 198 4.68 14.54 -4.26
C SER A 198 4.58 14.11 -2.79
N GLU A 199 4.64 15.06 -1.86
CA GLU A 199 4.56 14.83 -0.42
C GLU A 199 3.26 14.11 -0.03
N HIS A 200 2.11 14.61 -0.48
CA HIS A 200 0.82 14.00 -0.17
C HIS A 200 0.66 12.61 -0.80
N LEU A 201 1.23 12.37 -1.99
CA LEU A 201 1.24 11.03 -2.59
C LEU A 201 2.11 10.07 -1.78
N ILE A 202 3.29 10.52 -1.37
CA ILE A 202 4.23 9.74 -0.55
C ILE A 202 3.58 9.37 0.79
N ASP A 203 2.93 10.33 1.46
CA ASP A 203 2.26 10.09 2.73
C ASP A 203 1.08 9.12 2.59
N ALA A 204 0.28 9.25 1.53
CA ALA A 204 -0.82 8.32 1.27
C ALA A 204 -0.35 6.87 1.02
N VAL A 205 0.83 6.68 0.42
CA VAL A 205 1.44 5.34 0.26
C VAL A 205 1.99 4.83 1.60
N LYS A 206 2.67 5.67 2.38
CA LYS A 206 3.16 5.31 3.72
C LYS A 206 2.03 4.91 4.65
N GLU A 207 0.91 5.64 4.64
CA GLU A 207 -0.28 5.29 5.42
C GLU A 207 -0.77 3.88 5.10
N ARG A 208 -0.73 3.46 3.83
CA ARG A 208 -1.11 2.09 3.42
C ARG A 208 -0.12 1.04 3.89
N GLN A 209 1.18 1.35 3.87
CA GLN A 209 2.20 0.46 4.43
C GLN A 209 2.02 0.31 5.94
N HIS A 210 1.86 1.42 6.66
CA HIS A 210 1.59 1.43 8.09
C HIS A 210 0.33 0.64 8.43
N TYR A 211 -0.75 0.85 7.66
CA TYR A 211 -1.99 0.09 7.79
C TYR A 211 -1.73 -1.42 7.66
N SER A 212 -1.03 -1.86 6.61
CA SER A 212 -0.69 -3.28 6.39
C SER A 212 0.19 -3.89 7.50
N VAL A 213 1.18 -3.15 8.00
CA VAL A 213 2.02 -3.60 9.11
C VAL A 213 1.19 -3.78 10.38
N LEU A 214 0.33 -2.82 10.67
CA LEU A 214 -0.58 -2.83 11.81
C LEU A 214 -1.55 -4.03 11.74
N TRP A 215 -2.05 -4.35 10.54
CA TRP A 215 -2.81 -5.58 10.30
C TRP A 215 -2.05 -6.85 10.60
N ASN A 216 -0.83 -6.94 10.08
CA ASN A 216 -0.02 -8.12 10.29
C ASN A 216 0.31 -8.32 11.77
N GLN A 217 0.56 -7.23 12.50
CA GLN A 217 0.74 -7.26 13.95
C GLN A 217 -0.51 -7.75 14.69
N LEU A 218 -1.69 -7.23 14.32
CA LEU A 218 -2.98 -7.65 14.87
C LEU A 218 -3.24 -9.15 14.71
N ASN A 219 -2.78 -9.74 13.61
CA ASN A 219 -3.02 -11.15 13.30
C ASN A 219 -1.94 -12.09 13.86
N LYS A 220 -0.69 -11.64 14.01
CA LYS A 220 0.42 -12.48 14.47
C LYS A 220 0.64 -12.45 15.99
N ASN A 221 0.33 -11.35 16.67
CA ASN A 221 0.67 -11.18 18.09
C ASN A 221 -0.53 -10.66 18.91
N SER A 222 -1.06 -11.49 19.81
CA SER A 222 -2.12 -11.11 20.74
C SER A 222 -1.65 -10.24 21.93
N ASN A 223 -0.34 -9.99 22.03
CA ASN A 223 0.30 -9.23 23.12
C ASN A 223 0.84 -7.86 22.68
N VAL A 224 0.53 -7.42 21.44
CA VAL A 224 0.85 -6.04 21.04
C VAL A 224 -0.01 -5.10 21.89
N GLY A 225 0.57 -3.98 22.32
CA GLY A 225 -0.15 -2.95 23.09
C GLY A 225 -1.38 -2.42 22.36
N THR A 226 -2.06 -1.45 22.95
CA THR A 226 -3.29 -0.90 22.38
C THR A 226 -3.02 -0.29 21.00
N ILE A 227 -3.65 -0.81 19.96
CA ILE A 227 -3.52 -0.30 18.59
C ILE A 227 -4.59 0.78 18.37
N SER A 228 -4.21 1.91 17.76
CA SER A 228 -5.10 3.03 17.48
C SER A 228 -5.15 3.32 15.98
N LEU A 229 -6.35 3.55 15.44
CA LEU A 229 -6.57 3.99 14.06
C LEU A 229 -7.55 5.15 14.01
N ASP A 230 -7.25 6.14 13.18
CA ASP A 230 -8.15 7.25 12.90
C ASP A 230 -8.81 7.06 11.54
N LEU A 231 -10.15 7.16 11.51
CA LEU A 231 -10.94 7.14 10.29
C LEU A 231 -11.43 8.55 9.99
N CYS A 232 -11.02 9.10 8.85
CA CYS A 232 -11.40 10.43 8.43
C CYS A 232 -12.71 10.44 7.63
N ASN A 233 -13.46 11.53 7.77
CA ASN A 233 -14.59 11.83 6.89
C ASN A 233 -14.06 12.06 5.45
N LYS A 234 -14.68 11.40 4.46
CA LYS A 234 -14.21 11.46 3.06
C LYS A 234 -14.29 12.86 2.44
N ASP A 235 -15.27 13.66 2.84
CA ASP A 235 -15.54 14.97 2.25
C ASP A 235 -14.72 16.08 2.91
N ILE A 236 -14.58 16.01 4.23
CA ILE A 236 -13.94 17.05 5.05
C ILE A 236 -12.46 16.73 5.32
N GLY A 237 -12.07 15.46 5.27
CA GLY A 237 -10.71 14.99 5.58
C GLY A 237 -10.37 15.02 7.08
N GLN A 238 -11.29 15.45 7.95
CA GLN A 238 -11.12 15.48 9.40
C GLN A 238 -11.41 14.11 10.03
N VAL A 239 -10.69 13.80 11.12
CA VAL A 239 -10.90 12.56 11.88
C VAL A 239 -12.32 12.52 12.42
N ARG A 240 -13.05 11.47 12.06
CA ARG A 240 -14.44 11.19 12.44
C ARG A 240 -14.51 10.14 13.54
N TYR A 241 -13.75 9.07 13.41
CA TYR A 241 -13.69 8.03 14.42
C TYR A 241 -12.25 7.77 14.83
N THR A 242 -12.02 7.51 16.11
CA THR A 242 -10.78 6.86 16.58
C THR A 242 -11.14 5.48 17.10
N LEU A 243 -10.51 4.46 16.54
CA LEU A 243 -10.69 3.06 16.87
C LEU A 243 -9.50 2.61 17.71
N HIS A 244 -9.76 2.04 18.87
CA HIS A 244 -8.73 1.35 19.64
C HIS A 244 -9.01 -0.15 19.69
N VAL A 245 -8.05 -0.96 19.26
CA VAL A 245 -8.13 -2.42 19.36
C VAL A 245 -7.51 -2.87 20.66
N VAL A 246 -8.30 -3.61 21.43
CA VAL A 246 -7.92 -4.14 22.74
C VAL A 246 -8.12 -5.65 22.76
N HIS A 247 -7.07 -6.40 23.07
CA HIS A 247 -7.14 -7.85 23.26
C HIS A 247 -7.29 -8.21 24.73
N ASN A 248 -8.10 -9.22 25.01
CA ASN A 248 -8.27 -9.82 26.31
C ASN A 248 -7.72 -11.26 26.31
N PRO A 249 -6.47 -11.48 26.74
CA PRO A 249 -5.84 -12.79 26.70
C PRO A 249 -6.49 -13.81 27.65
N LYS A 250 -7.34 -13.38 28.59
CA LYS A 250 -8.04 -14.27 29.54
C LYS A 250 -9.23 -14.98 28.90
N VAL A 251 -9.77 -14.46 27.79
CA VAL A 251 -10.86 -15.10 27.03
C VAL A 251 -10.23 -16.07 26.04
N LYS A 252 -10.66 -17.33 26.04
CA LYS A 252 -10.18 -18.30 25.04
C LYS A 252 -10.89 -18.05 23.70
N MET A 253 -10.14 -18.11 22.59
CA MET A 253 -10.68 -17.91 21.23
C MET A 253 -11.79 -18.90 20.83
N SER A 254 -12.01 -19.98 21.59
CA SER A 254 -13.04 -21.00 21.31
C SER A 254 -14.45 -20.67 21.86
N GLN A 255 -14.69 -19.45 22.35
CA GLN A 255 -16.00 -19.01 22.85
C GLN A 255 -16.72 -18.12 21.82
N ASP A 256 -18.05 -18.08 21.83
CA ASP A 256 -18.88 -17.24 20.93
C ASP A 256 -18.54 -15.73 20.99
N LYS A 257 -17.86 -15.28 22.06
CA LYS A 257 -17.45 -13.88 22.28
C LYS A 257 -16.05 -13.58 21.74
N GLN A 258 -15.84 -13.79 20.44
CA GLN A 258 -14.53 -13.54 19.83
C GLN A 258 -14.27 -12.06 19.54
N PHE A 259 -15.28 -11.33 19.05
CA PHE A 259 -15.10 -10.00 18.51
C PHE A 259 -16.33 -9.12 18.76
N ALA A 260 -16.13 -7.87 19.16
CA ALA A 260 -17.19 -6.88 19.33
C ALA A 260 -16.68 -5.45 19.09
N ILE A 261 -17.60 -4.57 18.73
CA ILE A 261 -17.37 -3.13 18.62
C ILE A 261 -18.06 -2.46 19.81
N PHE A 262 -17.38 -1.55 20.49
CA PHE A 262 -17.96 -0.73 21.55
C PHE A 262 -17.95 0.74 21.13
N ILE A 263 -19.13 1.32 20.90
CA ILE A 263 -19.29 2.74 20.62
C ILE A 263 -19.28 3.50 21.93
N ILE A 264 -18.30 4.39 22.10
CA ILE A 264 -18.22 5.28 23.26
C ILE A 264 -19.31 6.35 23.12
N PRO A 265 -20.20 6.53 24.09
CA PRO A 265 -21.23 7.56 24.02
C PRO A 265 -20.62 8.96 23.93
N GLN A 266 -21.27 9.83 23.16
CA GLN A 266 -20.84 11.20 22.95
C GLN A 266 -20.69 11.94 24.29
N GLY A 267 -19.57 12.63 24.45
CA GLY A 267 -19.27 13.41 25.66
C GLY A 267 -18.58 12.63 26.77
N ARG A 268 -18.50 11.30 26.67
CA ARG A 268 -17.85 10.44 27.67
C ARG A 268 -16.43 10.05 27.31
N GLU A 269 -15.91 10.48 26.17
CA GLU A 269 -14.62 10.03 25.61
C GLU A 269 -13.43 10.36 26.53
N THR A 270 -13.58 11.37 27.39
CA THR A 270 -12.56 11.78 28.38
C THR A 270 -12.69 11.06 29.72
N GLU A 271 -13.74 10.28 29.95
CA GLU A 271 -13.85 9.47 31.17
C GLU A 271 -12.73 8.43 31.20
N TRP A 272 -12.20 8.14 32.40
CA TRP A 272 -11.06 7.23 32.56
C TRP A 272 -11.27 5.88 31.84
N LEU A 273 -12.49 5.33 31.93
CA LEU A 273 -12.86 4.04 31.35
C LEU A 273 -12.70 3.99 29.82
N PHE A 274 -12.86 5.12 29.13
CA PHE A 274 -12.83 5.20 27.67
C PHE A 274 -11.56 5.89 27.14
N GLY A 275 -11.10 6.93 27.83
CA GLY A 275 -9.99 7.78 27.41
C GLY A 275 -8.60 7.20 27.69
N THR A 276 -8.46 6.29 28.66
CA THR A 276 -7.15 5.70 29.03
C THR A 276 -6.97 4.28 28.50
N GLU A 277 -5.72 3.87 28.30
CA GLU A 277 -5.40 2.50 27.88
C GLU A 277 -5.83 1.48 28.94
N GLU A 278 -5.58 1.77 30.22
CA GLU A 278 -5.96 0.94 31.36
C GLU A 278 -7.48 0.81 31.48
N GLY A 279 -8.20 1.91 31.30
CA GLY A 279 -9.66 1.93 31.28
C GLY A 279 -10.23 1.06 30.15
N ARG A 280 -9.69 1.18 28.93
CA ARG A 280 -10.11 0.35 27.79
C ARG A 280 -9.82 -1.14 28.00
N LYS A 281 -8.70 -1.49 28.64
CA LYS A 281 -8.41 -2.87 29.08
C LYS A 281 -9.43 -3.37 30.09
N GLN A 282 -9.81 -2.55 31.07
CA GLN A 282 -10.86 -2.87 32.04
C GLN A 282 -12.20 -3.08 31.35
N LEU A 283 -12.57 -2.21 30.41
CA LEU A 283 -13.79 -2.33 29.63
C LEU A 283 -13.83 -3.64 28.81
N ALA A 284 -12.73 -3.98 28.14
CA ALA A 284 -12.62 -5.25 27.39
C ALA A 284 -12.75 -6.48 28.31
N MET A 285 -12.19 -6.43 29.52
CA MET A 285 -12.37 -7.48 30.52
C MET A 285 -13.83 -7.61 30.96
N SER A 286 -14.52 -6.49 31.20
CA SER A 286 -15.94 -6.50 31.60
C SER A 286 -16.88 -6.95 30.48
N ALA A 287 -16.61 -6.57 29.23
CA ALA A 287 -17.41 -6.99 28.07
C ALA A 287 -17.25 -8.50 27.77
N GLY A 288 -16.08 -9.06 28.10
CA GLY A 288 -15.81 -10.50 27.98
C GLY A 288 -15.57 -10.99 26.56
N PHE A 289 -15.19 -10.09 25.64
CA PHE A 289 -14.80 -10.44 24.28
C PHE A 289 -13.28 -10.61 24.18
N TRP A 290 -12.82 -11.53 23.33
CA TRP A 290 -11.39 -11.71 23.09
C TRP A 290 -10.74 -10.50 22.42
N ARG A 291 -11.39 -9.90 21.42
CA ARG A 291 -11.01 -8.62 20.83
C ARG A 291 -12.17 -7.65 20.93
N LEU A 292 -11.94 -6.50 21.56
CA LEU A 292 -12.87 -5.38 21.62
C LEU A 292 -12.29 -4.20 20.86
N VAL A 293 -13.05 -3.62 19.94
CA VAL A 293 -12.71 -2.36 19.28
C VAL A 293 -13.53 -1.25 19.89
N THR A 294 -12.90 -0.34 20.63
CA THR A 294 -13.61 0.84 21.15
C THR A 294 -13.57 1.95 20.11
N VAL A 295 -14.71 2.59 19.85
CA VAL A 295 -14.86 3.64 18.84
C VAL A 295 -15.22 4.95 19.54
N ALA A 296 -14.32 5.92 19.48
CA ALA A 296 -14.58 7.28 19.92
C ALA A 296 -15.14 8.12 18.77
N LEU A 297 -16.18 8.91 19.06
CA LEU A 297 -16.84 9.81 18.11
C LEU A 297 -16.25 11.22 18.25
N HIS A 298 -15.60 11.72 17.19
CA HIS A 298 -14.98 13.05 17.24
C HIS A 298 -16.00 14.18 17.32
N ARG A 299 -15.59 15.29 17.94
CA ARG A 299 -16.38 16.53 18.06
C ARG A 299 -16.59 17.18 16.69
N ASN A 300 -17.57 18.07 16.61
CA ASN A 300 -17.90 18.87 15.41
C ASN A 300 -18.30 18.05 14.18
N GLN A 301 -18.78 16.83 14.42
CA GLN A 301 -19.30 15.94 13.38
C GLN A 301 -20.73 15.54 13.70
N HIS A 302 -21.52 15.27 12.67
CA HIS A 302 -22.90 14.80 12.81
C HIS A 302 -22.97 13.26 12.79
N TYR A 303 -23.73 12.70 13.74
CA TYR A 303 -24.02 11.28 13.84
C TYR A 303 -25.52 11.11 14.11
N ASP A 304 -26.23 10.43 13.22
CA ASP A 304 -27.70 10.36 13.26
C ASP A 304 -28.20 9.44 14.38
N ASN A 305 -27.80 8.18 14.35
CA ASN A 305 -28.19 7.15 15.29
C ASN A 305 -27.21 5.97 15.25
N MET A 306 -27.36 5.02 16.18
CA MET A 306 -26.51 3.82 16.25
C MET A 306 -26.50 3.02 14.94
N GLY A 307 -27.65 2.88 14.25
CA GLY A 307 -27.75 2.15 12.99
C GLY A 307 -26.95 2.80 11.85
N ALA A 308 -26.95 4.14 11.77
CA ALA A 308 -26.15 4.88 10.80
C ALA A 308 -24.65 4.71 11.05
N ILE A 309 -24.22 4.77 12.32
CA ILE A 309 -22.82 4.53 12.70
C ILE A 309 -22.39 3.10 12.36
N GLN A 310 -23.24 2.12 12.67
CA GLN A 310 -23.00 0.72 12.32
C GLN A 310 -22.82 0.55 10.82
N ALA A 311 -23.71 1.09 10.01
CA ALA A 311 -23.63 1.00 8.55
C ALA A 311 -22.35 1.65 8.01
N GLU A 312 -21.97 2.81 8.55
CA GLU A 312 -20.76 3.54 8.14
C GLU A 312 -19.47 2.77 8.50
N LEU A 313 -19.42 2.18 9.70
CA LEU A 313 -18.22 1.52 10.21
C LEU A 313 -18.06 0.06 9.77
N SER A 314 -19.14 -0.62 9.42
CA SER A 314 -19.19 -2.09 9.25
C SER A 314 -18.06 -2.63 8.37
N GLU A 315 -17.84 -2.05 7.19
CA GLU A 315 -16.77 -2.51 6.28
C GLU A 315 -15.39 -2.42 6.96
N LYS A 316 -15.08 -1.29 7.59
CA LYS A 316 -13.76 -1.02 8.18
C LYS A 316 -13.50 -1.79 9.46
N VAL A 317 -14.50 -1.93 10.33
CA VAL A 317 -14.34 -2.72 11.56
C VAL A 317 -14.28 -4.22 11.27
N MET A 318 -14.88 -4.68 10.18
CA MET A 318 -14.78 -6.09 9.78
C MET A 318 -13.41 -6.46 9.25
N GLU A 319 -12.64 -5.50 8.73
CA GLU A 319 -11.22 -5.72 8.52
C GLU A 319 -10.57 -6.15 9.87
N LEU A 320 -11.02 -5.60 11.02
CA LEU A 320 -10.42 -5.76 12.38
C LEU A 320 -10.80 -7.08 13.05
N ALA A 321 -11.58 -7.92 12.39
CA ALA A 321 -11.96 -9.22 12.91
C ALA A 321 -10.75 -10.16 13.02
N PRO A 322 -10.71 -11.04 14.04
CA PRO A 322 -9.73 -12.13 14.08
C PRO A 322 -9.89 -13.11 12.91
N SER A 323 -8.78 -13.76 12.54
CA SER A 323 -8.82 -14.91 11.64
C SER A 323 -9.61 -16.07 12.29
N GLY A 324 -10.51 -16.66 11.51
CA GLY A 324 -11.36 -17.77 11.99
C GLY A 324 -12.72 -17.36 12.56
N LEU A 325 -13.08 -16.07 12.51
CA LEU A 325 -14.46 -15.66 12.78
C LEU A 325 -15.41 -16.33 11.76
N PRO A 326 -16.47 -17.02 12.18
CA PRO A 326 -17.44 -17.63 11.28
C PRO A 326 -18.05 -16.60 10.33
N ALA A 327 -18.12 -16.90 9.03
CA ALA A 327 -18.59 -15.99 7.99
C ALA A 327 -20.04 -15.48 8.18
N GLN A 328 -20.84 -16.16 9.02
CA GLN A 328 -22.23 -15.81 9.31
C GLN A 328 -22.42 -15.17 10.69
N GLN A 329 -21.35 -15.00 11.47
CA GLN A 329 -21.46 -14.42 12.80
C GLN A 329 -21.67 -12.90 12.71
N GLN A 330 -22.81 -12.42 13.20
CA GLN A 330 -23.04 -10.99 13.38
C GLN A 330 -22.13 -10.47 14.49
N VAL A 331 -21.38 -9.41 14.18
CA VAL A 331 -20.51 -8.78 15.16
C VAL A 331 -21.34 -7.78 15.97
N PRO A 332 -21.42 -7.94 17.31
CA PRO A 332 -22.23 -7.06 18.13
C PRO A 332 -21.59 -5.68 18.26
N PHE A 333 -22.42 -4.66 18.11
CA PHE A 333 -22.12 -3.28 18.51
C PHE A 333 -22.72 -3.03 19.89
N LEU A 334 -21.88 -2.60 20.80
CA LEU A 334 -22.18 -2.36 22.21
C LEU A 334 -22.08 -0.86 22.48
N SER A 335 -22.85 -0.35 23.44
CA SER A 335 -22.65 0.97 24.02
C SER A 335 -23.21 0.99 25.44
N VAL A 336 -22.93 2.06 26.19
CA VAL A 336 -23.56 2.23 27.51
C VAL A 336 -25.03 2.61 27.30
N ASP A 337 -25.94 1.91 27.98
CA ASP A 337 -27.40 2.10 27.90
C ASP A 337 -28.03 1.90 26.51
N GLY A 338 -27.26 1.39 25.54
CA GLY A 338 -27.74 1.08 24.19
C GLY A 338 -27.90 2.29 23.26
N ASP A 339 -27.46 3.48 23.66
CA ASP A 339 -27.57 4.72 22.89
C ASP A 339 -26.21 5.38 22.65
N ILE A 340 -26.11 6.19 21.59
CA ILE A 340 -24.92 6.97 21.24
C ILE A 340 -24.74 8.20 22.13
N GLY A 341 -25.74 8.57 22.93
CA GLY A 341 -25.77 9.79 23.75
C GLY A 341 -26.00 11.06 22.92
N ILE A 342 -26.28 12.18 23.60
CA ILE A 342 -26.55 13.48 22.97
C ILE A 342 -25.49 14.48 23.42
N ARG A 343 -24.77 15.08 22.46
CA ARG A 343 -23.88 16.22 22.72
C ARG A 343 -24.59 17.54 22.43
N THR A 344 -24.79 18.35 23.46
CA THR A 344 -25.26 19.74 23.33
C THR A 344 -24.06 20.68 23.24
N ILE A 345 -23.94 21.42 22.13
CA ILE A 345 -22.91 22.44 21.98
C ILE A 345 -23.31 23.65 22.83
N GLN A 346 -22.56 23.94 23.89
CA GLN A 346 -22.79 25.10 24.75
C GLN A 346 -22.00 26.34 24.31
N HIS A 347 -20.85 26.15 23.67
CA HIS A 347 -20.01 27.22 23.12
C HIS A 347 -19.22 26.69 21.92
N SER A 348 -19.10 27.48 20.86
CA SER A 348 -18.23 27.23 19.72
C SER A 348 -17.43 28.49 19.42
N ASP A 349 -16.10 28.40 19.48
CA ASP A 349 -15.24 29.50 19.06
C ASP A 349 -15.38 29.67 17.53
N THR A 350 -15.83 30.86 17.10
CA THR A 350 -15.90 31.28 15.69
C THR A 350 -14.55 31.63 15.11
#